data_AF-A0A9P6YYS3-F1
#
_entry.id   AF-A0A9P6YYS3-F1
#
_cell.length_a   1.000
_cell.length_b   1.000
_cell.length_c   1.000
_cell.angle_alpha   90.00
_cell.angle_beta   90.00
_cell.angle_gamma   90.00
#
_symmetry.space_group_name_H-M   'P 1'
#
loop_
_entity.id
_entity.type
_entity.pdbx_description
1 polymer ?
#
loop_
_entity_poly.entity_id
_entity_poly.type
_entity_poly.pdbx_seq_one_letter_code
_entity_poly.pdbx_strand_id
1 'polypeptide(L)'
;MSDIVDLLVNYLDGQETAKHIETCLTTLIQKTLQDPHYRQVIQQGSRKEFWICFSPVIKKMIEKDCLVNLIKFARNIVAGDLNNQQLALQYGALKSIQNRLEIEAYDQTMDNSLLLQVSTQAICNMITNHSTAIDVVWQEWMLNGSIWSDILSKNNDNLITSVLVLMINCIRGNKQRCDLMIENGNGRKILGLIVDDLERLHSNEESKSFELGYTIFNEMFLFGYFKQLYTLFKDNSSVLSTRQTILFKLLDSKIHTYKDTLPTFINHRDLEFLCEQFELIAKETVRVILNVKGSSSEDLQVEQVSNVYTAIILLFQILNELLILEAKGLKQSLAHINVISLTLDILGHLRTINLPPAQADHPELGFNFLKRECVRMIGAMCHEDKKIQDEIRELGGIPLILEQFKIDDSNPYLREYATLALRNIMKDNIENQEVIRELEPQEVLQTDELNRMGITPELLKDGKIRIKKTEL
;
A
#
# COMPACT_ATOMS: atom_id res chain seq x y z
N MET A 1 42.46 -13.83 26.41
CA MET A 1 41.60 -13.96 25.21
C MET A 1 42.46 -13.49 24.06
N SER A 2 42.74 -14.35 23.08
CA SER A 2 43.57 -13.97 21.93
C SER A 2 42.93 -12.80 21.21
N ASP A 3 43.75 -11.82 20.82
CA ASP A 3 43.30 -10.65 20.10
C ASP A 3 42.73 -11.08 18.73
N ILE A 4 41.53 -10.61 18.38
CA ILE A 4 40.90 -10.98 17.12
C ILE A 4 41.74 -10.52 15.92
N VAL A 5 42.44 -9.39 16.03
CA VAL A 5 43.32 -8.90 14.97
C VAL A 5 44.46 -9.88 14.72
N ASP A 6 45.13 -10.35 15.78
CA ASP A 6 46.23 -11.31 15.69
C ASP A 6 45.77 -12.63 15.06
N LEU A 7 44.58 -13.12 15.44
CA LEU A 7 43.99 -14.33 14.84
C LEU A 7 43.71 -14.15 13.35
N LEU A 8 43.18 -13.00 12.94
CA LEU A 8 42.91 -12.70 11.53
C LEU A 8 44.21 -12.60 10.71
N VAL A 9 45.25 -11.95 11.25
CA VAL A 9 46.58 -11.89 10.62
C VAL A 9 47.17 -13.29 10.46
N ASN A 10 47.19 -14.09 11.52
CA ASN A 10 47.73 -15.44 11.47
C ASN A 10 46.98 -16.34 10.49
N TYR A 11 45.66 -16.15 10.30
CA TYR A 11 44.88 -16.88 9.30
C TYR A 11 45.24 -16.48 7.87
N LEU A 12 45.51 -15.19 7.64
CA LEU A 12 46.03 -14.73 6.34
C LEU A 12 47.40 -15.37 6.03
N ASP A 13 48.24 -15.54 7.05
CA ASP A 13 49.56 -16.17 6.96
C ASP A 13 49.52 -17.72 6.96
N GLY A 14 48.33 -18.32 7.11
CA GLY A 14 48.15 -19.79 7.13
C GLY A 14 48.60 -20.47 8.43
N GLN A 15 48.80 -19.69 9.49
CA GLN A 15 49.22 -20.15 10.82
C GLN A 15 48.05 -20.34 11.79
N GLU A 16 46.82 -20.03 11.38
CA GLU A 16 45.62 -20.15 12.19
C GLU A 16 44.47 -20.79 11.42
N THR A 17 43.57 -21.46 12.14
CA THR A 17 42.40 -22.14 11.59
C THR A 17 41.13 -21.31 11.76
N ALA A 18 40.19 -21.43 10.82
CA ALA A 18 38.89 -20.75 10.92
C ALA A 18 38.12 -21.12 12.20
N LYS A 19 38.26 -22.36 12.69
CA LYS A 19 37.59 -22.84 13.90
C LYS A 19 37.98 -22.06 15.17
N HIS A 20 39.25 -21.69 15.31
CA HIS A 20 39.70 -20.90 16.45
C HIS A 20 39.18 -19.46 16.36
N ILE A 21 39.21 -18.87 15.17
CA ILE A 21 38.61 -17.56 14.91
C ILE A 21 37.12 -17.57 15.24
N GLU A 22 36.39 -18.58 14.79
CA GLU A 22 34.95 -18.72 15.03
C GLU A 22 34.59 -18.78 16.52
N THR A 23 35.38 -19.52 17.30
CA THR A 23 35.20 -19.62 18.77
C THR A 23 35.41 -18.25 19.43
N CYS A 24 36.44 -17.51 19.00
CA CYS A 24 36.69 -16.15 19.47
C CYS A 24 35.54 -15.19 19.09
N LEU A 25 35.11 -15.21 17.82
CA LEU A 25 34.02 -14.38 17.31
C LEU A 25 32.70 -14.65 18.03
N THR A 26 32.36 -15.91 18.30
CA THR A 26 31.14 -16.26 19.05
C THR A 26 31.12 -15.60 20.42
N THR A 27 32.25 -15.63 21.13
CA THR A 27 32.41 -14.98 22.43
C THR A 27 32.28 -13.46 22.30
N LEU A 28 32.91 -12.85 21.28
CA LEU A 28 32.84 -11.42 21.04
C LEU A 28 31.42 -10.95 20.69
N ILE A 29 30.71 -11.68 19.83
CA ILE A 29 29.32 -11.39 19.45
C ILE A 29 28.43 -11.41 20.69
N GLN A 30 28.53 -12.43 21.55
CA GLN A 30 27.74 -12.49 22.79
C GLN A 30 27.96 -11.27 23.68
N LYS A 31 29.22 -10.83 23.85
CA LYS A 31 29.53 -9.63 24.61
C LYS A 31 28.91 -8.36 23.99
N THR A 32 28.93 -8.22 22.66
CA THR A 32 28.27 -7.07 21.99
C THR A 32 26.75 -7.04 22.15
N LEU A 33 26.12 -8.15 22.55
CA LEU A 33 24.68 -8.20 22.84
C LEU A 33 24.36 -7.87 24.30
N GLN A 34 25.22 -8.29 25.23
CA GLN A 34 24.99 -8.15 26.67
C GLN A 34 25.36 -6.78 27.23
N ASP A 35 26.29 -6.07 26.58
CA ASP A 35 26.80 -4.80 27.08
C ASP A 35 26.74 -3.71 25.97
N PRO A 36 25.81 -2.75 26.07
CA PRO A 36 25.73 -1.62 25.15
C PRO A 36 26.97 -0.72 25.18
N HIS A 37 27.63 -0.58 26.34
CA HIS A 37 28.90 0.14 26.46
C HIS A 37 30.03 -0.63 25.80
N TYR A 38 29.99 -1.96 25.77
CA TYR A 38 30.98 -2.77 25.04
C TYR A 38 31.03 -2.41 23.54
N ARG A 39 29.91 -1.99 22.93
CA ARG A 39 29.92 -1.52 21.52
C ARG A 39 30.71 -0.22 21.33
N GLN A 40 30.62 0.70 22.30
CA GLN A 40 31.28 2.01 22.29
C GLN A 40 32.70 1.97 22.89
N VAL A 41 33.01 0.97 23.71
CA VAL A 41 34.25 0.84 24.50
C VAL A 41 35.21 -0.20 23.91
N ILE A 42 34.80 -1.08 22.99
CA ILE A 42 35.74 -1.97 22.30
C ILE A 42 36.71 -1.16 21.42
N GLN A 43 38.00 -1.26 21.77
CA GLN A 43 39.12 -0.79 20.95
C GLN A 43 39.23 -1.48 19.57
N GLN A 44 38.68 -2.68 19.38
CA GLN A 44 38.83 -3.48 18.15
C GLN A 44 38.18 -2.86 16.91
N GLY A 45 36.95 -2.37 17.00
CA GLY A 45 36.30 -1.65 15.88
C GLY A 45 36.94 -0.29 15.63
N SER A 46 37.53 0.31 16.68
CA SER A 46 38.28 1.55 16.59
C SER A 46 39.73 1.37 16.14
N ARG A 47 40.19 0.13 15.97
CA ARG A 47 41.51 -0.21 15.45
C ARG A 47 41.44 -0.34 13.94
N LYS A 48 42.21 0.50 13.25
CA LYS A 48 42.40 0.40 11.80
C LYS A 48 42.92 -0.98 11.37
N GLU A 49 43.72 -1.64 12.21
CA GLU A 49 44.31 -2.94 11.94
C GLU A 49 43.26 -4.02 11.72
N PHE A 50 42.16 -3.96 12.48
CA PHE A 50 41.02 -4.88 12.28
C PHE A 50 40.45 -4.73 10.88
N TRP A 51 40.17 -3.50 10.44
CA TRP A 51 39.58 -3.24 9.12
C TRP A 51 40.54 -3.50 7.95
N ILE A 52 41.85 -3.27 8.16
CA ILE A 52 42.90 -3.61 7.19
C ILE A 52 42.91 -5.12 6.92
N CYS A 53 42.80 -5.94 7.96
CA CYS A 53 42.79 -7.40 7.83
C CYS A 53 41.42 -7.96 7.43
N PHE A 54 40.33 -7.26 7.75
CA PHE A 54 38.95 -7.70 7.48
C PHE A 54 38.72 -8.03 6.00
N SER A 55 39.03 -7.08 5.12
CA SER A 55 38.77 -7.23 3.67
C SER A 55 39.50 -8.42 3.03
N PRO A 56 40.81 -8.64 3.26
CA PRO A 56 41.50 -9.85 2.83
C PRO A 56 40.89 -11.14 3.39
N VAL A 57 40.48 -11.16 4.66
CA VAL A 57 39.89 -12.35 5.28
C VAL A 57 38.53 -12.69 4.66
N ILE A 58 37.66 -11.70 4.45
CA ILE A 58 36.35 -11.91 3.77
C ILE A 58 36.52 -12.56 2.38
N LYS A 59 37.59 -12.19 1.66
CA LYS A 59 37.90 -12.76 0.34
C LYS A 59 38.45 -14.18 0.42
N LYS A 60 39.32 -14.47 1.41
CA LYS A 60 40.03 -15.76 1.54
C LYS A 60 39.19 -16.83 2.25
N MET A 61 38.32 -16.45 3.17
CA MET A 61 37.62 -17.38 4.06
C MET A 61 36.60 -18.23 3.32
N ILE A 62 36.75 -19.56 3.42
CA ILE A 62 35.87 -20.54 2.76
C ILE A 62 34.81 -21.04 3.75
N GLU A 63 35.16 -21.11 5.04
CA GLU A 63 34.28 -21.57 6.12
C GLU A 63 33.13 -20.58 6.36
N LYS A 64 31.94 -20.92 5.83
CA LYS A 64 30.75 -20.04 5.84
C LYS A 64 30.32 -19.63 7.24
N ASP A 65 30.37 -20.52 8.24
CA ASP A 65 29.97 -20.19 9.62
C ASP A 65 30.91 -19.14 10.26
N CYS A 66 32.21 -19.30 10.06
CA CYS A 66 33.20 -18.32 10.52
C CYS A 66 33.03 -16.98 9.79
N LEU A 67 32.78 -17.01 8.48
CA LEU A 67 32.49 -15.81 7.69
C LEU A 67 31.24 -15.08 8.18
N VAL A 68 30.15 -15.81 8.42
CA VAL A 68 28.90 -15.28 8.99
C VAL A 68 29.17 -14.60 10.33
N ASN A 69 29.93 -15.25 11.23
CA ASN A 69 30.26 -14.69 12.53
C ASN A 69 31.16 -13.45 12.42
N LEU A 70 32.09 -13.41 11.47
CA LEU A 70 32.94 -12.24 11.23
C LEU A 70 32.10 -11.04 10.78
N ILE A 71 31.16 -11.26 9.86
CA ILE A 71 30.24 -10.22 9.38
C ILE A 71 29.26 -9.80 10.47
N LYS A 72 28.72 -10.72 11.27
CA LYS A 72 27.87 -10.41 12.43
C LYS A 72 28.61 -9.53 13.45
N PHE A 73 29.87 -9.85 13.73
CA PHE A 73 30.69 -9.05 14.63
C PHE A 73 30.91 -7.64 14.07
N ALA A 74 31.31 -7.52 12.79
CA ALA A 74 31.46 -6.23 12.11
C ALA A 74 30.15 -5.40 12.12
N ARG A 75 29.01 -6.02 11.81
CA ARG A 75 27.68 -5.41 11.87
C ARG A 75 27.36 -4.83 13.25
N ASN A 76 27.74 -5.54 14.32
CA ASN A 76 27.45 -5.13 15.69
C ASN A 76 28.31 -3.95 16.15
N ILE A 77 29.60 -3.93 15.80
CA ILE A 77 30.54 -2.88 16.23
C ILE A 77 30.39 -1.56 15.46
N VAL A 78 29.82 -1.59 14.24
CA VAL A 78 29.47 -0.36 13.48
C VAL A 78 28.08 0.17 13.81
N ALA A 79 27.25 -0.60 14.53
CA ALA A 79 25.88 -0.21 14.82
C ALA A 79 25.82 0.99 15.78
N GLY A 80 25.53 2.18 15.23
CA GLY A 80 25.41 3.41 16.02
C GLY A 80 26.74 4.05 16.43
N ASP A 81 27.86 3.62 15.84
CA ASP A 81 29.20 4.16 16.11
C ASP A 81 29.82 4.75 14.84
N LEU A 82 29.84 6.09 14.76
CA LEU A 82 30.32 6.83 13.59
C LEU A 82 31.80 6.59 13.27
N ASN A 83 32.64 6.43 14.30
CA ASN A 83 34.08 6.23 14.10
C ASN A 83 34.35 4.85 13.48
N ASN A 84 33.69 3.81 14.00
CA ASN A 84 33.84 2.46 13.47
C ASN A 84 33.23 2.36 12.05
N GLN A 85 32.12 3.04 11.78
CA GLN A 85 31.55 3.16 10.43
C GLN A 85 32.55 3.82 9.46
N GLN A 86 33.15 4.94 9.85
CA GLN A 86 34.13 5.64 9.02
C GLN A 86 35.35 4.77 8.70
N LEU A 87 35.91 4.08 9.71
CA LEU A 87 37.03 3.16 9.51
C LEU A 87 36.65 1.99 8.58
N ALA A 88 35.48 1.38 8.78
CA ALA A 88 34.99 0.31 7.92
C ALA A 88 34.87 0.75 6.45
N LEU A 89 34.34 1.95 6.20
CA LEU A 89 34.23 2.54 4.87
C LEU A 89 35.61 2.84 4.28
N GLN A 90 36.48 3.51 5.05
CA GLN A 90 37.82 3.91 4.62
C GLN A 90 38.69 2.72 4.18
N TYR A 91 38.60 1.59 4.89
CA TYR A 91 39.41 0.41 4.62
C TYR A 91 38.70 -0.62 3.72
N GLY A 92 37.58 -0.27 3.10
CA GLY A 92 36.96 -1.07 2.04
C GLY A 92 36.14 -2.28 2.54
N ALA A 93 35.71 -2.27 3.80
CA ALA A 93 34.89 -3.34 4.37
C ALA A 93 33.54 -3.46 3.64
N LEU A 94 32.88 -2.32 3.36
CA LEU A 94 31.61 -2.28 2.63
C LEU A 94 31.72 -2.98 1.26
N LYS A 95 32.70 -2.58 0.44
CA LYS A 95 32.89 -3.17 -0.89
C LYS A 95 33.25 -4.65 -0.81
N SER A 96 34.00 -5.05 0.22
CA SER A 96 34.37 -6.45 0.42
C SER A 96 33.18 -7.32 0.79
N ILE A 97 32.29 -6.82 1.66
CA ILE A 97 31.03 -7.50 2.00
C ILE A 97 30.12 -7.55 0.76
N GLN A 98 29.98 -6.46 0.01
CA GLN A 98 29.16 -6.44 -1.20
C GLN A 98 29.63 -7.47 -2.23
N ASN A 99 30.93 -7.49 -2.56
CA ASN A 99 31.48 -8.46 -3.51
C ASN A 99 31.25 -9.91 -3.04
N ARG A 100 31.39 -10.18 -1.74
CA ARG A 100 31.14 -11.53 -1.20
C ARG A 100 29.65 -11.88 -1.25
N LEU A 101 28.78 -10.94 -0.90
CA LEU A 101 27.32 -11.09 -0.99
C LEU A 101 26.88 -11.37 -2.42
N GLU A 102 27.45 -10.70 -3.42
CA GLU A 102 27.18 -10.95 -4.84
C GLU A 102 27.56 -12.38 -5.24
N ILE A 103 28.77 -12.84 -4.89
CA ILE A 103 29.22 -14.22 -5.17
C ILE A 103 28.24 -15.25 -4.57
N GLU A 104 27.87 -15.06 -3.30
CA GLU A 104 27.06 -16.02 -2.55
C GLU A 104 25.58 -15.98 -2.93
N ALA A 105 25.11 -14.87 -3.52
CA ALA A 105 23.74 -14.76 -4.00
C ALA A 105 23.50 -15.63 -5.25
N TYR A 106 24.52 -15.83 -6.08
CA TYR A 106 24.46 -16.65 -7.29
C TYR A 106 25.00 -18.07 -7.11
N ASP A 107 25.60 -18.38 -5.96
CA ASP A 107 25.93 -19.76 -5.58
C ASP A 107 24.65 -20.55 -5.26
N GLN A 108 24.32 -21.53 -6.11
CA GLN A 108 23.16 -22.40 -5.97
C GLN A 108 23.47 -23.71 -5.23
N THR A 109 24.72 -23.91 -4.81
CA THR A 109 25.14 -25.20 -4.23
C THR A 109 24.71 -25.39 -2.77
N MET A 110 24.46 -24.29 -2.05
CA MET A 110 24.09 -24.31 -0.63
C MET A 110 23.08 -23.21 -0.31
N ASP A 111 22.34 -23.35 0.80
CA ASP A 111 21.53 -22.28 1.34
C ASP A 111 22.40 -21.19 1.97
N ASN A 112 22.51 -20.06 1.27
CA ASN A 112 23.29 -18.89 1.70
C ASN A 112 22.42 -17.82 2.38
N SER A 113 21.16 -18.11 2.70
CA SER A 113 20.19 -17.11 3.20
C SER A 113 20.70 -16.34 4.42
N LEU A 114 21.30 -17.03 5.40
CA LEU A 114 21.83 -16.40 6.61
C LEU A 114 22.99 -15.45 6.28
N LEU A 115 23.91 -15.87 5.40
CA LEU A 115 25.06 -15.05 4.99
C LEU A 115 24.61 -13.79 4.24
N LEU A 116 23.66 -13.93 3.32
CA LEU A 116 23.06 -12.80 2.60
C LEU A 116 22.35 -11.84 3.57
N GLN A 117 21.61 -12.38 4.54
CA GLN A 117 20.90 -11.60 5.53
C GLN A 117 21.85 -10.77 6.39
N VAL A 118 22.87 -11.40 6.99
CA VAL A 118 23.81 -10.69 7.88
C VAL A 118 24.68 -9.69 7.11
N SER A 119 25.00 -9.99 5.85
CA SER A 119 25.75 -9.09 4.96
C SER A 119 24.93 -7.86 4.61
N THR A 120 23.64 -8.03 4.28
CA THR A 120 22.70 -6.93 4.03
C THR A 120 22.58 -6.03 5.25
N GLN A 121 22.42 -6.61 6.44
CA GLN A 121 22.34 -5.85 7.69
C GLN A 121 23.65 -5.15 8.04
N ALA A 122 24.81 -5.77 7.75
CA ALA A 122 26.12 -5.14 7.95
C ALA A 122 26.29 -3.92 7.04
N ILE A 123 25.96 -4.05 5.75
CA ILE A 123 25.98 -2.93 4.79
C ILE A 123 25.05 -1.81 5.27
N CYS A 124 23.81 -2.15 5.67
CA CYS A 124 22.86 -1.18 6.20
C CYS A 124 23.44 -0.42 7.39
N ASN A 125 23.98 -1.12 8.40
CA ASN A 125 24.56 -0.48 9.57
C ASN A 125 25.81 0.34 9.26
N MET A 126 26.62 -0.03 8.26
CA MET A 126 27.81 0.73 7.87
C MET A 126 27.47 2.09 7.26
N ILE A 127 26.38 2.18 6.48
CA ILE A 127 26.00 3.41 5.77
C ILE A 127 25.00 4.28 6.53
N THR A 128 24.38 3.77 7.60
CA THR A 128 23.46 4.56 8.43
C THR A 128 24.11 5.87 8.88
N ASN A 129 23.39 6.98 8.71
CA ASN A 129 23.86 8.35 8.98
C ASN A 129 25.04 8.85 8.13
N HIS A 130 25.42 8.15 7.06
CA HIS A 130 26.50 8.56 6.15
C HIS A 130 25.95 8.93 4.76
N SER A 131 25.37 10.14 4.63
CA SER A 131 24.68 10.54 3.39
C SER A 131 25.54 10.39 2.14
N THR A 132 26.79 10.86 2.15
CA THR A 132 27.70 10.73 1.01
C THR A 132 28.00 9.28 0.65
N ALA A 133 28.15 8.40 1.64
CA ALA A 133 28.38 6.98 1.38
C ALA A 133 27.13 6.34 0.76
N ILE A 134 25.94 6.67 1.28
CA ILE A 134 24.66 6.23 0.71
C ILE A 134 24.55 6.71 -0.74
N ASP A 135 24.85 7.98 -1.03
CA ASP A 135 24.72 8.53 -2.40
C ASP A 135 25.57 7.76 -3.42
N VAL A 136 26.82 7.44 -3.05
CA VAL A 136 27.73 6.66 -3.92
C VAL A 136 27.20 5.24 -4.16
N VAL A 137 26.86 4.51 -3.10
CA VAL A 137 26.43 3.10 -3.25
C VAL A 137 25.05 2.99 -3.86
N TRP A 138 24.13 3.91 -3.52
CA TRP A 138 22.78 3.93 -4.08
C TRP A 138 22.81 4.19 -5.59
N GLN A 139 23.64 5.13 -6.04
CA GLN A 139 23.85 5.37 -7.46
C GLN A 139 24.41 4.13 -8.18
N GLU A 140 25.42 3.47 -7.60
CA GLU A 140 25.97 2.22 -8.15
C GLU A 140 24.90 1.12 -8.26
N TRP A 141 24.11 0.92 -7.21
CA TRP A 141 23.07 -0.10 -7.17
C TRP A 141 21.94 0.18 -8.16
N MET A 142 21.47 1.43 -8.26
CA MET A 142 20.40 1.75 -9.21
C MET A 142 20.85 1.64 -10.67
N LEU A 143 22.08 2.06 -10.99
CA LEU A 143 22.59 2.05 -12.37
C LEU A 143 23.05 0.66 -12.82
N ASN A 144 23.76 -0.07 -11.96
CA ASN A 144 24.52 -1.26 -12.37
C ASN A 144 24.18 -2.53 -11.56
N GLY A 145 23.47 -2.42 -10.43
CA GLY A 145 23.28 -3.53 -9.50
C GLY A 145 21.88 -4.18 -9.57
N SER A 146 21.80 -5.45 -9.99
CA SER A 146 20.57 -6.25 -9.87
C SER A 146 20.45 -6.98 -8.53
N ILE A 147 21.53 -6.99 -7.74
CA ILE A 147 21.69 -7.86 -6.56
C ILE A 147 20.53 -7.78 -5.56
N TRP A 148 20.03 -6.57 -5.28
CA TRP A 148 18.92 -6.38 -4.33
C TRP A 148 17.61 -6.92 -4.86
N SER A 149 17.35 -6.78 -6.16
CA SER A 149 16.18 -7.39 -6.80
C SER A 149 16.28 -8.92 -6.79
N ASP A 150 17.48 -9.45 -7.03
CA ASP A 150 17.70 -10.90 -7.07
C ASP A 150 17.58 -11.52 -5.66
N ILE A 151 17.98 -10.78 -4.62
CA ILE A 151 17.79 -11.16 -3.21
C ILE A 151 16.31 -11.13 -2.82
N LEU A 152 15.56 -10.09 -3.22
CA LEU A 152 14.11 -10.01 -2.93
C LEU A 152 13.34 -11.17 -3.57
N SER A 153 13.78 -11.69 -4.71
CA SER A 153 13.16 -12.85 -5.38
C SER A 153 13.40 -14.20 -4.69
N LYS A 154 14.20 -14.28 -3.60
CA LYS A 154 14.53 -15.55 -2.92
C LYS A 154 13.45 -16.05 -1.94
N ASN A 155 12.28 -15.40 -1.85
CA ASN A 155 11.14 -15.81 -1.00
C ASN A 155 11.52 -16.15 0.47
N ASN A 156 12.41 -15.37 1.08
CA ASN A 156 12.83 -15.53 2.48
C ASN A 156 12.50 -14.27 3.28
N ASP A 157 11.53 -14.35 4.21
CA ASP A 157 10.99 -13.19 4.91
C ASP A 157 12.05 -12.40 5.71
N ASN A 158 13.00 -13.10 6.34
CA ASN A 158 14.08 -12.48 7.12
C ASN A 158 15.06 -11.70 6.22
N LEU A 159 15.32 -12.24 5.03
CA LEU A 159 16.16 -11.62 4.03
C LEU A 159 15.46 -10.41 3.39
N ILE A 160 14.20 -10.58 2.99
CA ILE A 160 13.34 -9.50 2.47
C ILE A 160 13.27 -8.36 3.49
N THR A 161 12.95 -8.65 4.75
CA THR A 161 12.94 -7.65 5.84
C THR A 161 14.26 -6.86 5.90
N SER A 162 15.40 -7.55 5.76
CA SER A 162 16.72 -6.92 5.83
C SER A 162 16.97 -5.99 4.64
N VAL A 163 16.52 -6.37 3.43
CA VAL A 163 16.59 -5.52 2.24
C VAL A 163 15.65 -4.33 2.36
N LEU A 164 14.41 -4.52 2.82
CA LEU A 164 13.46 -3.42 2.99
C LEU A 164 13.97 -2.36 3.98
N VAL A 165 14.58 -2.79 5.10
CA VAL A 165 15.25 -1.87 6.05
C VAL A 165 16.37 -1.09 5.38
N LEU A 166 17.20 -1.76 4.55
CA LEU A 166 18.25 -1.10 3.78
C LEU A 166 17.67 -0.07 2.79
N MET A 167 16.61 -0.43 2.07
CA MET A 167 15.95 0.48 1.11
C MET A 167 15.43 1.73 1.82
N ILE A 168 14.72 1.57 2.96
CA ILE A 168 14.23 2.70 3.77
C ILE A 168 15.40 3.58 4.24
N ASN A 169 16.47 2.98 4.76
CA ASN A 169 17.66 3.73 5.19
C ASN A 169 18.26 4.58 4.06
N CYS A 170 18.16 4.10 2.81
CA CYS A 170 18.63 4.85 1.66
C CYS A 170 17.68 5.99 1.30
N ILE A 171 16.37 5.74 1.13
CA ILE A 171 15.45 6.71 0.52
C ILE A 171 14.83 7.71 1.49
N ARG A 172 14.79 7.41 2.79
CA ARG A 172 14.04 8.20 3.78
C ARG A 172 14.47 9.67 3.80
N GLY A 173 13.50 10.56 3.61
CA GLY A 173 13.68 12.01 3.61
C GLY A 173 14.52 12.54 2.44
N ASN A 174 14.78 11.73 1.41
CA ASN A 174 15.67 12.12 0.31
C ASN A 174 15.01 11.93 -1.06
N LYS A 175 14.48 13.03 -1.61
CA LYS A 175 13.82 13.04 -2.92
C LYS A 175 14.74 12.54 -4.05
N GLN A 176 16.00 12.94 -4.07
CA GLN A 176 16.95 12.57 -5.16
C GLN A 176 17.18 11.06 -5.22
N ARG A 177 17.19 10.38 -4.08
CA ARG A 177 17.31 8.91 -4.04
C ARG A 177 16.04 8.21 -4.50
N CYS A 178 14.87 8.77 -4.19
CA CYS A 178 13.61 8.33 -4.77
C CYS A 178 13.54 8.58 -6.29
N ASP A 179 14.03 9.74 -6.78
CA ASP A 179 14.14 10.06 -8.21
C ASP A 179 14.96 8.96 -8.90
N LEU A 180 16.16 8.66 -8.38
CA LEU A 180 17.02 7.58 -8.90
C LEU A 180 16.33 6.20 -8.91
N MET A 181 15.53 5.89 -7.90
CA MET A 181 14.82 4.61 -7.82
C MET A 181 13.76 4.47 -8.93
N ILE A 182 13.06 5.55 -9.26
CA ILE A 182 12.02 5.55 -10.30
C ILE A 182 12.60 5.65 -11.71
N GLU A 183 13.65 6.44 -11.90
CA GLU A 183 14.25 6.70 -13.21
C GLU A 183 15.01 5.49 -13.76
N ASN A 184 15.48 4.59 -12.89
CA ASN A 184 16.32 3.46 -13.28
C ASN A 184 15.59 2.10 -13.30
N GLY A 185 15.97 1.24 -14.25
CA GLY A 185 15.34 -0.07 -14.42
C GLY A 185 15.44 -0.99 -13.20
N ASN A 186 16.59 -0.98 -12.51
CA ASN A 186 16.78 -1.77 -11.29
C ASN A 186 15.88 -1.30 -10.15
N GLY A 187 15.78 0.01 -9.95
CA GLY A 187 14.89 0.58 -8.92
C GLY A 187 13.42 0.26 -9.20
N ARG A 188 12.99 0.34 -10.46
CA ARG A 188 11.63 -0.09 -10.87
C ARG A 188 11.38 -1.59 -10.65
N LYS A 189 12.37 -2.45 -10.91
CA LYS A 189 12.28 -3.89 -10.62
C LYS A 189 12.14 -4.15 -9.11
N ILE A 190 12.93 -3.44 -8.29
CA ILE A 190 12.83 -3.51 -6.81
C ILE A 190 11.42 -3.10 -6.36
N LEU A 191 10.92 -1.95 -6.83
CA LEU A 191 9.58 -1.47 -6.48
C LEU A 191 8.50 -2.50 -6.87
N GLY A 192 8.60 -3.10 -8.06
CA GLY A 192 7.68 -4.16 -8.50
C GLY A 192 7.67 -5.36 -7.56
N LEU A 193 8.85 -5.87 -7.18
CA LEU A 193 8.98 -6.99 -6.24
C LEU A 193 8.43 -6.66 -4.85
N ILE A 194 8.58 -5.41 -4.39
CA ILE A 194 8.01 -4.99 -3.09
C ILE A 194 6.48 -4.96 -3.16
N VAL A 195 5.89 -4.50 -4.26
CA VAL A 195 4.41 -4.58 -4.42
C VAL A 195 3.93 -6.02 -4.47
N ASP A 196 4.64 -6.89 -5.20
CA ASP A 196 4.29 -8.32 -5.26
C ASP A 196 4.36 -8.97 -3.86
N ASP A 197 5.32 -8.56 -3.02
CA ASP A 197 5.42 -9.05 -1.64
C ASP A 197 4.29 -8.51 -0.75
N LEU A 198 3.88 -7.24 -0.93
CA LEU A 198 2.70 -6.67 -0.26
C LEU A 198 1.42 -7.40 -0.67
N GLU A 199 1.29 -7.77 -1.94
CA GLU A 199 0.20 -8.60 -2.43
C GLU A 199 0.19 -9.96 -1.74
N ARG A 200 1.33 -10.65 -1.68
CA ARG A 200 1.47 -11.94 -0.99
C ARG A 200 1.10 -11.85 0.49
N LEU A 201 1.40 -10.72 1.14
CA LEU A 201 1.21 -10.50 2.56
C LEU A 201 -0.15 -9.88 2.93
N HIS A 202 -1.09 -9.72 1.99
CA HIS A 202 -2.38 -9.07 2.26
C HIS A 202 -3.19 -9.72 3.41
N SER A 203 -3.08 -11.03 3.63
CA SER A 203 -3.73 -11.70 4.77
C SER A 203 -2.96 -11.59 6.09
N ASN A 204 -1.76 -10.99 6.08
CA ASN A 204 -0.86 -10.87 7.24
C ASN A 204 -0.24 -9.47 7.30
N GLU A 205 -1.12 -8.46 7.41
CA GLU A 205 -0.73 -7.05 7.49
C GLU A 205 0.09 -6.72 8.75
N GLU A 206 0.00 -7.55 9.80
CA GLU A 206 0.82 -7.44 11.01
C GLU A 206 2.29 -7.85 10.79
N SER A 207 2.64 -8.40 9.62
CA SER A 207 4.01 -8.77 9.34
C SER A 207 4.91 -7.54 9.21
N LYS A 208 6.12 -7.64 9.79
CA LYS A 208 7.13 -6.58 9.68
C LYS A 208 7.49 -6.24 8.22
N SER A 209 7.50 -7.23 7.33
CA SER A 209 7.77 -7.00 5.91
C SER A 209 6.68 -6.13 5.27
N PHE A 210 5.41 -6.36 5.63
CA PHE A 210 4.29 -5.56 5.15
C PHE A 210 4.42 -4.10 5.59
N GLU A 211 4.67 -3.85 6.89
CA GLU A 211 4.89 -2.50 7.42
C GLU A 211 6.05 -1.77 6.72
N LEU A 212 7.15 -2.48 6.46
CA LEU A 212 8.32 -1.90 5.79
C LEU A 212 8.06 -1.62 4.31
N GLY A 213 7.38 -2.52 3.59
CA GLY A 213 6.95 -2.30 2.21
C GLY A 213 6.01 -1.10 2.10
N TYR A 214 5.01 -1.03 2.98
CA TYR A 214 4.11 0.11 3.14
C TYR A 214 4.88 1.41 3.38
N THR A 215 5.88 1.39 4.26
CA THR A 215 6.74 2.55 4.56
C THR A 215 7.50 3.06 3.33
N ILE A 216 8.02 2.16 2.49
CA ILE A 216 8.73 2.53 1.26
C ILE A 216 7.80 3.27 0.30
N PHE A 217 6.61 2.72 0.03
CA PHE A 217 5.63 3.37 -0.85
C PHE A 217 5.12 4.69 -0.28
N ASN A 218 4.95 4.76 1.04
CA ASN A 218 4.61 6.02 1.69
C ASN A 218 5.67 7.09 1.48
N GLU A 219 6.96 6.76 1.59
CA GLU A 219 8.04 7.70 1.30
C GLU A 219 7.98 8.17 -0.16
N MET A 220 7.73 7.26 -1.10
CA MET A 220 7.56 7.61 -2.51
C MET A 220 6.36 8.55 -2.74
N PHE A 221 5.24 8.32 -2.05
CA PHE A 221 4.06 9.18 -2.16
C PHE A 221 4.30 10.57 -1.58
N LEU A 222 5.10 10.71 -0.50
CA LEU A 222 5.45 12.03 0.05
C LEU A 222 6.12 12.94 -0.98
N PHE A 223 6.86 12.36 -1.92
CA PHE A 223 7.54 13.08 -2.99
C PHE A 223 6.74 13.13 -4.31
N GLY A 224 5.46 12.71 -4.31
CA GLY A 224 4.56 12.86 -5.45
C GLY A 224 4.75 11.80 -6.55
N TYR A 225 5.27 10.60 -6.24
CA TYR A 225 5.48 9.55 -7.24
C TYR A 225 4.28 8.64 -7.51
N PHE A 226 3.10 8.91 -6.94
CA PHE A 226 1.92 8.04 -7.07
C PHE A 226 1.55 7.81 -8.54
N LYS A 227 1.43 8.87 -9.34
CA LYS A 227 1.10 8.78 -10.77
C LYS A 227 2.12 7.97 -11.57
N GLN A 228 3.41 8.16 -11.32
CA GLN A 228 4.50 7.46 -12.00
C GLN A 228 4.48 5.97 -11.65
N LEU A 229 4.30 5.64 -10.37
CA LEU A 229 4.18 4.24 -9.90
C LEU A 229 2.93 3.57 -10.49
N TYR A 230 1.80 4.27 -10.51
CA TYR A 230 0.56 3.75 -11.08
C TYR A 230 0.68 3.46 -12.58
N THR A 231 1.37 4.33 -13.30
CA THR A 231 1.66 4.14 -14.74
C THR A 231 2.67 3.03 -14.96
N LEU A 232 3.69 2.93 -14.10
CA LEU A 232 4.70 1.88 -14.16
C LEU A 232 4.11 0.47 -14.00
N PHE A 233 3.15 0.31 -13.09
CA PHE A 233 2.56 -0.99 -12.80
C PHE A 233 1.34 -1.33 -13.66
N LYS A 234 1.04 -0.50 -14.66
CA LYS A 234 0.03 -0.82 -15.67
C LYS A 234 0.52 -1.99 -16.52
N ASP A 235 -0.24 -3.08 -16.55
CA ASP A 235 -0.05 -4.15 -17.54
C ASP A 235 -0.95 -3.92 -18.77
N ASN A 236 -0.58 -4.53 -19.90
CA ASN A 236 -1.35 -4.49 -21.15
C ASN A 236 -2.44 -5.58 -21.22
N SER A 237 -2.50 -6.47 -20.22
CA SER A 237 -3.38 -7.64 -20.21
C SER A 237 -4.76 -7.36 -19.61
N SER A 238 -4.88 -6.31 -18.79
CA SER A 238 -6.09 -6.00 -18.04
C SER A 238 -6.40 -4.50 -18.08
N VAL A 239 -7.66 -4.14 -17.79
CA VAL A 239 -8.04 -2.72 -17.59
C VAL A 239 -7.42 -2.15 -16.32
N LEU A 240 -7.18 -3.00 -15.31
CA LEU A 240 -6.53 -2.62 -14.07
C LEU A 240 -5.75 -3.81 -13.51
N SER A 241 -4.46 -3.61 -13.25
CA SER A 241 -3.61 -4.64 -12.65
C SER A 241 -3.79 -4.70 -11.13
N THR A 242 -3.51 -5.86 -10.52
CA THR A 242 -3.58 -6.00 -9.05
C THR A 242 -2.62 -5.05 -8.33
N ARG A 243 -1.43 -4.81 -8.92
CA ARG A 243 -0.47 -3.81 -8.43
C ARG A 243 -1.04 -2.39 -8.38
N GLN A 244 -1.87 -2.01 -9.36
CA GLN A 244 -2.54 -0.70 -9.37
C GLN A 244 -3.58 -0.61 -8.25
N THR A 245 -4.34 -1.67 -8.01
CA THR A 245 -5.27 -1.76 -6.88
C THR A 245 -4.55 -1.62 -5.53
N ILE A 246 -3.39 -2.27 -5.37
CA ILE A 246 -2.56 -2.15 -4.15
C ILE A 246 -2.12 -0.70 -3.95
N LEU A 247 -1.66 -0.01 -5.01
CA LEU A 247 -1.30 1.41 -4.89
C LEU A 247 -2.46 2.28 -4.39
N PHE A 248 -3.69 2.02 -4.83
CA PHE A 248 -4.86 2.72 -4.28
C PHE A 248 -5.08 2.40 -2.80
N LYS A 249 -4.94 1.13 -2.36
CA LYS A 249 -5.04 0.75 -0.94
C LYS A 249 -4.00 1.49 -0.09
N LEU A 250 -2.76 1.56 -0.58
CA LEU A 250 -1.67 2.27 0.09
C LEU A 250 -1.93 3.77 0.15
N LEU A 251 -2.40 4.38 -0.94
CA LEU A 251 -2.73 5.80 -1.00
C LEU A 251 -3.89 6.15 -0.06
N ASP A 252 -4.97 5.36 -0.10
CA ASP A 252 -6.13 5.50 0.77
C ASP A 252 -5.73 5.46 2.24
N SER A 253 -5.00 4.40 2.63
CA SER A 253 -4.45 4.26 3.98
C SER A 253 -3.59 5.46 4.40
N LYS A 254 -2.73 5.96 3.49
CA LYS A 254 -1.88 7.13 3.76
C LYS A 254 -2.70 8.39 3.98
N ILE A 255 -3.72 8.66 3.15
CA ILE A 255 -4.60 9.83 3.29
C ILE A 255 -5.31 9.80 4.64
N HIS A 256 -5.85 8.64 5.03
CA HIS A 256 -6.52 8.45 6.32
C HIS A 256 -5.63 8.80 7.53
N THR A 257 -4.29 8.70 7.43
CA THR A 257 -3.38 9.09 8.53
C THR A 257 -3.41 10.59 8.84
N TYR A 258 -3.86 11.44 7.91
CA TYR A 258 -3.93 12.89 8.09
C TYR A 258 -5.19 13.37 8.80
N LYS A 259 -6.18 12.49 8.99
CA LYS A 259 -7.47 12.79 9.65
C LYS A 259 -8.09 14.07 9.06
N ASP A 260 -8.21 15.14 9.84
CA ASP A 260 -8.88 16.39 9.46
C ASP A 260 -7.97 17.39 8.72
N THR A 261 -6.78 16.97 8.26
CA THR A 261 -5.84 17.85 7.55
C THR A 261 -5.62 17.41 6.12
N LEU A 262 -5.63 18.35 5.18
CA LEU A 262 -5.36 18.04 3.78
C LEU A 262 -3.91 17.55 3.61
N PRO A 263 -3.67 16.37 3.00
CA PRO A 263 -2.31 15.86 2.84
C PRO A 263 -1.45 16.75 1.93
N THR A 264 -0.29 17.19 2.43
CA THR A 264 0.59 18.14 1.72
C THR A 264 1.24 17.56 0.47
N PHE A 265 1.26 16.22 0.34
CA PHE A 265 1.85 15.54 -0.80
C PHE A 265 0.91 15.44 -2.00
N ILE A 266 -0.39 15.71 -1.83
CA ILE A 266 -1.39 15.70 -2.90
C ILE A 266 -1.49 17.10 -3.49
N ASN A 267 -0.97 17.26 -4.70
CA ASN A 267 -1.07 18.52 -5.44
C ASN A 267 -2.18 18.46 -6.50
N HIS A 268 -2.41 19.59 -7.18
CA HIS A 268 -3.45 19.71 -8.22
C HIS A 268 -3.35 18.65 -9.32
N ARG A 269 -2.14 18.30 -9.76
CA ARG A 269 -1.93 17.30 -10.82
C ARG A 269 -2.27 15.89 -10.35
N ASP A 270 -2.08 15.61 -9.06
CA ASP A 270 -2.49 14.34 -8.46
C ASP A 270 -4.01 14.25 -8.38
N LEU A 271 -4.69 15.35 -8.02
CA LEU A 271 -6.16 15.43 -8.02
C LEU A 271 -6.74 15.22 -9.43
N GLU A 272 -6.20 15.92 -10.43
CA GLU A 272 -6.58 15.73 -11.84
C GLU A 272 -6.40 14.27 -12.26
N PHE A 273 -5.26 13.67 -11.93
CA PHE A 273 -4.99 12.28 -12.25
C PHE A 273 -5.96 11.31 -11.57
N LEU A 274 -6.28 11.51 -10.28
CA LEU A 274 -7.27 10.69 -9.57
C LEU A 274 -8.66 10.82 -10.20
N CYS A 275 -9.04 12.02 -10.65
CA CYS A 275 -10.30 12.24 -11.38
C CYS A 275 -10.31 11.50 -12.73
N GLU A 276 -9.21 11.58 -13.50
CA GLU A 276 -9.07 10.82 -14.76
C GLU A 276 -9.17 9.30 -14.52
N GLN A 277 -8.55 8.78 -13.46
CA GLN A 277 -8.65 7.37 -13.10
C GLN A 277 -10.07 6.99 -12.66
N PHE A 278 -10.75 7.86 -11.90
CA PHE A 278 -12.15 7.66 -11.54
C PHE A 278 -13.03 7.58 -12.77
N GLU A 279 -12.90 8.50 -13.73
CA GLU A 279 -13.69 8.48 -14.96
C GLU A 279 -13.50 7.16 -15.73
N LEU A 280 -12.25 6.73 -15.90
CA LEU A 280 -11.93 5.48 -16.59
C LEU A 280 -12.54 4.26 -15.89
N ILE A 281 -12.32 4.14 -14.57
CA ILE A 281 -12.73 2.98 -13.78
C ILE A 281 -14.24 2.97 -13.55
N ALA A 282 -14.89 4.13 -13.42
CA ALA A 282 -16.34 4.25 -13.33
C ALA A 282 -17.02 3.72 -14.60
N LYS A 283 -16.52 4.10 -15.78
CA LYS A 283 -17.01 3.59 -17.07
C LYS A 283 -16.82 2.07 -17.18
N GLU A 284 -15.67 1.55 -16.73
CA GLU A 284 -15.43 0.12 -16.70
C GLU A 284 -16.37 -0.60 -15.71
N THR A 285 -16.60 -0.01 -14.54
CA THR A 285 -17.50 -0.55 -13.51
C THR A 285 -18.91 -0.73 -14.07
N VAL A 286 -19.44 0.28 -14.76
CA VAL A 286 -20.75 0.18 -15.43
C VAL A 286 -20.76 -0.95 -16.46
N ARG A 287 -19.72 -1.06 -17.30
CA ARG A 287 -19.61 -2.15 -18.29
C ARG A 287 -19.59 -3.52 -17.63
N VAL A 288 -18.80 -3.69 -16.57
CA VAL A 288 -18.73 -4.95 -15.80
C VAL A 288 -20.09 -5.29 -15.19
N ILE A 289 -20.77 -4.33 -14.56
CA ILE A 289 -22.11 -4.54 -13.98
C ILE A 289 -23.12 -4.98 -15.05
N LEU A 290 -23.07 -4.40 -16.25
CA LEU A 290 -23.96 -4.78 -17.36
C LEU A 290 -23.65 -6.17 -17.90
N ASN A 291 -22.37 -6.52 -18.05
CA ASN A 291 -21.94 -7.85 -18.51
C ASN A 291 -22.37 -8.95 -17.52
N VAL A 292 -22.25 -8.70 -16.22
CA VAL A 292 -22.71 -9.63 -15.17
C VAL A 292 -24.21 -9.90 -15.25
N LYS A 293 -25.02 -8.90 -15.68
CA LYS A 293 -26.47 -9.09 -15.85
C LYS A 293 -26.86 -9.82 -17.14
N GLY A 294 -26.04 -9.69 -18.18
CA GLY A 294 -26.32 -10.26 -19.50
C GLY A 294 -25.81 -11.69 -19.70
N SER A 295 -24.87 -12.16 -18.86
CA SER A 295 -24.16 -13.43 -19.03
C SER A 295 -24.58 -14.46 -17.98
N SER A 296 -24.79 -15.72 -18.37
CA SER A 296 -24.68 -16.84 -17.43
C SER A 296 -23.24 -16.86 -16.89
N SER A 297 -23.11 -16.94 -15.57
CA SER A 297 -21.95 -16.65 -14.72
C SER A 297 -20.59 -17.31 -15.02
N GLU A 298 -20.43 -18.05 -16.13
CA GLU A 298 -19.27 -18.92 -16.38
C GLU A 298 -18.11 -18.25 -17.16
N ASP A 299 -18.33 -17.13 -17.86
CA ASP A 299 -17.30 -16.49 -18.73
C ASP A 299 -16.58 -15.26 -18.13
N LEU A 300 -16.91 -14.86 -16.91
CA LEU A 300 -16.31 -13.66 -16.30
C LEU A 300 -14.98 -13.99 -15.61
N GLN A 301 -13.90 -13.30 -16.00
CA GLN A 301 -12.64 -13.32 -15.27
C GLN A 301 -12.83 -12.68 -13.88
N VAL A 302 -13.08 -13.52 -12.87
CA VAL A 302 -13.37 -13.14 -11.47
C VAL A 302 -12.35 -12.12 -10.93
N GLU A 303 -11.07 -12.27 -11.28
CA GLU A 303 -10.00 -11.38 -10.84
C GLU A 303 -10.13 -9.96 -11.41
N GLN A 304 -10.44 -9.81 -12.70
CA GLN A 304 -10.63 -8.49 -13.31
C GLN A 304 -11.83 -7.75 -12.71
N VAL A 305 -12.92 -8.47 -12.46
CA VAL A 305 -14.11 -7.93 -11.80
C VAL A 305 -13.77 -7.46 -10.38
N SER A 306 -13.02 -8.26 -9.63
CA SER A 306 -12.57 -7.92 -8.27
C SER A 306 -11.67 -6.68 -8.23
N ASN A 307 -10.72 -6.57 -9.16
CA ASN A 307 -9.82 -5.41 -9.25
C ASN A 307 -10.56 -4.12 -9.57
N VAL A 308 -11.42 -4.12 -10.61
CA VAL A 308 -12.22 -2.94 -10.98
C VAL A 308 -13.12 -2.52 -9.81
N TYR A 309 -13.76 -3.48 -9.16
CA TYR A 309 -14.63 -3.23 -8.01
C TYR A 309 -13.89 -2.62 -6.81
N THR A 310 -12.75 -3.23 -6.43
CA THR A 310 -11.94 -2.73 -5.32
C THR A 310 -11.46 -1.30 -5.60
N ALA A 311 -11.01 -1.05 -6.84
CA ALA A 311 -10.49 0.26 -7.21
C ALA A 311 -11.56 1.35 -7.26
N ILE A 312 -12.77 1.07 -7.76
CA ILE A 312 -13.84 2.09 -7.77
C ILE A 312 -14.23 2.49 -6.35
N ILE A 313 -14.30 1.53 -5.41
CA ILE A 313 -14.57 1.83 -4.00
C ILE A 313 -13.46 2.70 -3.41
N LEU A 314 -12.20 2.30 -3.56
CA LEU A 314 -11.07 3.07 -3.04
C LEU A 314 -11.02 4.47 -3.62
N LEU A 315 -11.30 4.62 -4.92
CA LEU A 315 -11.34 5.94 -5.54
C LEU A 315 -12.48 6.80 -5.01
N PHE A 316 -13.68 6.24 -4.82
CA PHE A 316 -14.74 6.97 -4.15
C PHE A 316 -14.32 7.38 -2.72
N GLN A 317 -13.73 6.49 -1.94
CA GLN A 317 -13.29 6.77 -0.57
C GLN A 317 -12.26 7.91 -0.54
N ILE A 318 -11.19 7.79 -1.35
CA ILE A 318 -10.15 8.80 -1.50
C ILE A 318 -10.75 10.15 -1.90
N LEU A 319 -11.58 10.19 -2.95
CA LEU A 319 -12.14 11.45 -3.46
C LEU A 319 -13.17 12.06 -2.49
N ASN A 320 -13.99 11.25 -1.84
CA ASN A 320 -14.91 11.70 -0.79
C ASN A 320 -14.15 12.32 0.38
N GLU A 321 -13.08 11.68 0.83
CA GLU A 321 -12.24 12.20 1.92
C GLU A 321 -11.59 13.54 1.52
N LEU A 322 -11.03 13.63 0.31
CA LEU A 322 -10.44 14.87 -0.19
C LEU A 322 -11.48 15.99 -0.41
N LEU A 323 -12.73 15.66 -0.73
CA LEU A 323 -13.83 16.62 -0.77
C LEU A 323 -14.18 17.15 0.62
N ILE A 324 -14.21 16.27 1.62
CA ILE A 324 -14.45 16.64 3.03
C ILE A 324 -13.33 17.55 3.54
N LEU A 325 -12.08 17.26 3.15
CA LEU A 325 -10.90 18.07 3.46
C LEU A 325 -10.79 19.35 2.61
N GLU A 326 -11.82 19.68 1.82
CA GLU A 326 -11.91 20.87 0.98
C GLU A 326 -10.72 21.05 0.02
N ALA A 327 -10.24 19.96 -0.57
CA ALA A 327 -9.13 19.98 -1.52
C ALA A 327 -9.41 20.97 -2.67
N LYS A 328 -8.64 22.05 -2.73
CA LYS A 328 -8.84 23.14 -3.69
C LYS A 328 -8.73 22.64 -5.13
N GLY A 329 -9.74 22.94 -5.95
CA GLY A 329 -9.79 22.53 -7.36
C GLY A 329 -10.48 21.19 -7.60
N LEU A 330 -10.61 20.33 -6.58
CA LEU A 330 -11.14 18.99 -6.74
C LEU A 330 -12.58 18.98 -7.26
N LYS A 331 -13.44 19.81 -6.68
CA LYS A 331 -14.85 19.92 -7.11
C LYS A 331 -14.97 20.33 -8.58
N GLN A 332 -14.10 21.24 -9.04
CA GLN A 332 -14.06 21.65 -10.45
C GLN A 332 -13.56 20.52 -11.36
N SER A 333 -12.51 19.80 -10.95
CA SER A 333 -11.97 18.64 -11.70
C SER A 333 -13.01 17.52 -11.81
N LEU A 334 -13.74 17.22 -10.73
CA LEU A 334 -14.81 16.24 -10.72
C LEU A 334 -16.01 16.65 -11.59
N ALA A 335 -16.37 17.94 -11.59
CA ALA A 335 -17.40 18.44 -12.50
C ALA A 335 -16.98 18.31 -13.97
N HIS A 336 -15.69 18.53 -14.30
CA HIS A 336 -15.17 18.41 -15.67
C HIS A 336 -15.31 16.99 -16.23
N ILE A 337 -15.18 15.96 -15.40
CA ILE A 337 -15.37 14.55 -15.80
C ILE A 337 -16.83 14.08 -15.72
N ASN A 338 -17.79 14.98 -15.47
CA ASN A 338 -19.20 14.67 -15.24
C ASN A 338 -19.41 13.60 -14.15
N VAL A 339 -18.71 13.75 -13.00
CA VAL A 339 -18.75 12.77 -11.90
C VAL A 339 -20.18 12.42 -11.48
N ILE A 340 -21.10 13.39 -11.54
CA ILE A 340 -22.49 13.20 -11.12
C ILE A 340 -23.19 12.18 -12.02
N SER A 341 -23.13 12.36 -13.34
CA SER A 341 -23.68 11.40 -14.30
C SER A 341 -23.11 10.00 -14.08
N LEU A 342 -21.78 9.88 -13.97
CA LEU A 342 -21.11 8.59 -13.76
C LEU A 342 -21.55 7.93 -12.45
N THR A 343 -21.69 8.71 -11.38
CA THR A 343 -22.09 8.21 -10.06
C THR A 343 -23.55 7.75 -10.05
N LEU A 344 -24.44 8.51 -10.71
CA LEU A 344 -25.85 8.13 -10.87
C LEU A 344 -26.02 6.89 -11.74
N ASP A 345 -25.23 6.73 -12.81
CA ASP A 345 -25.25 5.53 -13.66
C ASP A 345 -24.86 4.28 -12.86
N ILE A 346 -23.77 4.35 -12.08
CA ILE A 346 -23.36 3.26 -11.18
C ILE A 346 -24.48 2.96 -10.18
N LEU A 347 -24.98 3.98 -9.47
CA LEU A 347 -26.03 3.79 -8.45
C LEU A 347 -27.32 3.20 -9.04
N GLY A 348 -27.72 3.65 -10.23
CA GLY A 348 -28.88 3.15 -10.97
C GLY A 348 -28.72 1.68 -11.36
N HIS A 349 -27.53 1.27 -11.81
CA HIS A 349 -27.26 -0.11 -12.17
C HIS A 349 -27.12 -1.04 -10.97
N LEU A 350 -26.72 -0.57 -9.79
CA LEU A 350 -26.66 -1.40 -8.58
C LEU A 350 -28.05 -1.88 -8.09
N ARG A 351 -29.14 -1.24 -8.55
CA ARG A 351 -30.53 -1.61 -8.20
C ARG A 351 -30.97 -2.98 -8.75
N THR A 352 -30.30 -3.46 -9.78
CA THR A 352 -30.76 -4.61 -10.58
C THR A 352 -29.88 -5.85 -10.42
N ILE A 353 -28.93 -5.84 -9.48
CA ILE A 353 -28.08 -7.02 -9.19
C ILE A 353 -28.73 -7.80 -8.04
N ASN A 354 -29.41 -8.91 -8.36
CA ASN A 354 -29.75 -9.93 -7.37
C ASN A 354 -28.51 -10.79 -7.14
N LEU A 355 -27.79 -10.56 -6.05
CA LEU A 355 -26.61 -11.35 -5.72
C LEU A 355 -27.03 -12.75 -5.25
N PRO A 356 -26.30 -13.81 -5.62
CA PRO A 356 -26.38 -15.08 -4.90
C PRO A 356 -26.06 -14.84 -3.42
N PRO A 357 -26.73 -15.52 -2.46
CA PRO A 357 -26.32 -15.45 -1.07
C PRO A 357 -24.85 -15.83 -0.98
N ALA A 358 -24.05 -14.98 -0.34
CA ALA A 358 -22.61 -15.16 -0.20
C ALA A 358 -22.33 -16.60 0.28
N GLN A 359 -21.59 -17.38 -0.53
CA GLN A 359 -21.04 -18.63 -0.05
C GLN A 359 -20.10 -18.29 1.11
N ALA A 360 -20.27 -19.01 2.22
CA ALA A 360 -19.77 -18.67 3.56
C ALA A 360 -18.24 -18.54 3.69
N ASP A 361 -17.47 -18.77 2.63
CA ASP A 361 -16.01 -18.74 2.66
C ASP A 361 -15.41 -17.42 2.11
N HIS A 362 -16.19 -16.55 1.45
CA HIS A 362 -15.70 -15.24 0.95
C HIS A 362 -16.77 -14.14 1.06
N PRO A 363 -16.85 -13.40 2.18
CA PRO A 363 -17.85 -12.34 2.41
C PRO A 363 -17.70 -11.08 1.52
N GLU A 364 -16.69 -11.01 0.63
CA GLU A 364 -16.32 -9.80 -0.12
C GLU A 364 -16.86 -9.72 -1.57
N LEU A 365 -17.52 -10.76 -2.09
CA LEU A 365 -17.99 -10.81 -3.49
C LEU A 365 -19.25 -9.97 -3.80
N GLY A 366 -19.70 -9.11 -2.89
CA GLY A 366 -20.84 -8.23 -3.11
C GLY A 366 -20.41 -6.78 -3.28
N PHE A 367 -21.14 -6.01 -4.09
CA PHE A 367 -21.03 -4.54 -4.24
C PHE A 367 -21.41 -3.75 -2.96
N ASN A 368 -21.12 -4.31 -1.80
CA ASN A 368 -21.37 -3.75 -0.48
C ASN A 368 -20.59 -2.43 -0.35
N PHE A 369 -21.17 -1.44 0.30
CA PHE A 369 -20.60 -0.10 0.47
C PHE A 369 -20.52 0.77 -0.80
N LEU A 370 -20.57 0.22 -2.03
CA LEU A 370 -20.49 1.07 -3.23
C LEU A 370 -21.68 2.04 -3.34
N LYS A 371 -22.90 1.61 -2.99
CA LYS A 371 -24.07 2.52 -2.91
C LYS A 371 -23.82 3.67 -1.94
N ARG A 372 -23.28 3.35 -0.75
CA ARG A 372 -22.95 4.34 0.28
C ARG A 372 -21.96 5.37 -0.27
N GLU A 373 -20.92 4.90 -0.94
CA GLU A 373 -19.91 5.77 -1.53
C GLU A 373 -20.46 6.67 -2.65
N CYS A 374 -21.34 6.16 -3.51
CA CYS A 374 -22.04 6.98 -4.51
C CYS A 374 -22.88 8.10 -3.85
N VAL A 375 -23.65 7.75 -2.81
CA VAL A 375 -24.49 8.72 -2.09
C VAL A 375 -23.64 9.78 -1.39
N ARG A 376 -22.51 9.39 -0.79
CA ARG A 376 -21.54 10.30 -0.18
C ARG A 376 -20.98 11.29 -1.21
N MET A 377 -20.57 10.81 -2.38
CA MET A 377 -20.05 11.65 -3.47
C MET A 377 -21.08 12.68 -3.94
N ILE A 378 -22.31 12.24 -4.19
CA ILE A 378 -23.41 13.14 -4.58
C ILE A 378 -23.66 14.20 -3.49
N GLY A 379 -23.73 13.78 -2.22
CA GLY A 379 -23.94 14.70 -1.11
C GLY A 379 -22.83 15.74 -0.96
N ALA A 380 -21.56 15.32 -1.08
CA ALA A 380 -20.41 16.19 -1.00
C ALA A 380 -20.35 17.19 -2.18
N MET A 381 -20.61 16.72 -3.40
CA MET A 381 -20.65 17.57 -4.59
C MET A 381 -21.78 18.60 -4.54
N CYS A 382 -22.95 18.27 -4.00
CA CYS A 382 -24.06 19.22 -3.84
C CYS A 382 -23.87 20.27 -2.74
N HIS A 383 -22.90 20.08 -1.83
CA HIS A 383 -22.71 21.00 -0.71
C HIS A 383 -22.40 22.41 -1.22
N GLU A 384 -23.33 23.34 -0.98
CA GLU A 384 -23.22 24.77 -1.32
C GLU A 384 -22.97 25.06 -2.80
N ASP A 385 -23.50 24.21 -3.70
CA ASP A 385 -23.38 24.41 -5.15
C ASP A 385 -24.71 24.17 -5.88
N LYS A 386 -25.44 25.26 -6.13
CA LYS A 386 -26.74 25.22 -6.80
C LYS A 386 -26.68 24.60 -8.19
N LYS A 387 -25.58 24.79 -8.94
CA LYS A 387 -25.46 24.25 -10.29
C LYS A 387 -25.46 22.72 -10.26
N ILE A 388 -24.71 22.13 -9.33
CA ILE A 388 -24.67 20.66 -9.16
C ILE A 388 -25.99 20.14 -8.59
N GLN A 389 -26.62 20.87 -7.68
CA GLN A 389 -27.96 20.52 -7.18
C GLN A 389 -28.99 20.45 -8.31
N ASP A 390 -28.97 21.42 -9.23
CA ASP A 390 -29.85 21.47 -10.39
C ASP A 390 -29.53 20.31 -11.37
N GLU A 391 -28.26 20.03 -11.62
CA GLU A 391 -27.81 18.90 -12.44
C GLU A 391 -28.33 17.56 -11.91
N ILE A 392 -28.28 17.33 -10.60
CA ILE A 392 -28.84 16.12 -9.96
C ILE A 392 -30.34 15.98 -10.25
N ARG A 393 -31.11 17.07 -10.19
CA ARG A 393 -32.55 17.04 -10.52
C ARG A 393 -32.76 16.71 -11.99
N GLU A 394 -32.03 17.39 -12.88
CA GLU A 394 -32.17 17.25 -14.33
C GLU A 394 -31.82 15.84 -14.82
N LEU A 395 -30.86 15.18 -14.17
CA LEU A 395 -30.49 13.79 -14.43
C LEU A 395 -31.41 12.76 -13.75
N GLY A 396 -32.48 13.19 -13.06
CA GLY A 396 -33.38 12.29 -12.35
C GLY A 396 -32.76 11.64 -11.11
N GLY A 397 -31.72 12.25 -10.52
CA GLY A 397 -30.99 11.73 -9.38
C GLY A 397 -31.75 11.81 -8.05
N ILE A 398 -32.73 12.71 -7.89
CA ILE A 398 -33.50 12.85 -6.63
C ILE A 398 -34.25 11.55 -6.27
N PRO A 399 -35.06 10.95 -7.16
CA PRO A 399 -35.61 9.60 -6.93
C PRO A 399 -34.54 8.55 -6.67
N LEU A 400 -33.35 8.69 -7.28
CA LEU A 400 -32.27 7.74 -7.09
C LEU A 400 -31.78 7.70 -5.63
N ILE A 401 -31.66 8.87 -5.00
CA ILE A 401 -31.28 9.06 -3.61
C ILE A 401 -32.40 8.64 -2.65
N LEU A 402 -33.66 8.98 -2.95
CA LEU A 402 -34.81 8.61 -2.10
C LEU A 402 -34.95 7.08 -1.93
N GLU A 403 -34.56 6.31 -2.93
CA GLU A 403 -34.60 4.84 -2.83
C GLU A 403 -33.61 4.27 -1.80
N GLN A 404 -32.57 5.03 -1.42
CA GLN A 404 -31.57 4.60 -0.45
C GLN A 404 -32.08 4.67 1.00
N PHE A 405 -33.34 5.08 1.21
CA PHE A 405 -34.02 5.03 2.51
C PHE A 405 -34.68 3.68 2.81
N LYS A 406 -34.60 2.69 1.90
CA LYS A 406 -34.96 1.30 2.20
C LYS A 406 -33.98 0.70 3.22
N ILE A 407 -34.41 -0.29 4.00
CA ILE A 407 -33.52 -1.01 4.91
C ILE A 407 -32.55 -1.83 4.06
N ASP A 408 -31.25 -1.67 4.33
CA ASP A 408 -30.15 -2.35 3.65
C ASP A 408 -29.17 -2.82 4.73
N ASP A 409 -29.31 -4.07 5.18
CA ASP A 409 -28.50 -4.63 6.29
C ASP A 409 -27.01 -4.67 5.97
N SER A 410 -26.66 -4.74 4.68
CA SER A 410 -25.28 -4.67 4.21
C SER A 410 -24.69 -3.25 4.31
N ASN A 411 -25.52 -2.23 4.50
CA ASN A 411 -25.10 -0.83 4.59
C ASN A 411 -25.82 -0.08 5.75
N PRO A 412 -25.48 -0.38 7.02
CA PRO A 412 -26.21 0.14 8.18
C PRO A 412 -26.36 1.68 8.26
N TYR A 413 -25.44 2.43 7.66
CA TYR A 413 -25.42 3.90 7.68
C TYR A 413 -25.92 4.56 6.38
N LEU A 414 -26.42 3.78 5.41
CA LEU A 414 -26.81 4.31 4.10
C LEU A 414 -27.91 5.38 4.20
N ARG A 415 -28.86 5.22 5.13
CA ARG A 415 -29.97 6.17 5.32
C ARG A 415 -29.48 7.52 5.85
N GLU A 416 -28.48 7.53 6.73
CA GLU A 416 -27.86 8.72 7.29
C GLU A 416 -27.13 9.51 6.20
N TYR A 417 -26.35 8.81 5.37
CA TYR A 417 -25.70 9.42 4.20
C TYR A 417 -26.73 9.92 3.18
N ALA A 418 -27.80 9.18 2.93
CA ALA A 418 -28.89 9.61 2.06
C ALA A 418 -29.60 10.85 2.60
N THR A 419 -29.77 10.94 3.93
CA THR A 419 -30.33 12.12 4.61
C THR A 419 -29.43 13.34 4.42
N LEU A 420 -28.12 13.19 4.61
CA LEU A 420 -27.16 14.28 4.39
C LEU A 420 -27.12 14.70 2.92
N ALA A 421 -27.08 13.75 2.00
CA ALA A 421 -27.10 14.03 0.57
C ALA A 421 -28.38 14.77 0.16
N LEU A 422 -29.55 14.30 0.61
CA LEU A 422 -30.83 14.95 0.35
C LEU A 422 -30.86 16.38 0.92
N ARG A 423 -30.38 16.58 2.15
CA ARG A 423 -30.24 17.93 2.71
C ARG A 423 -29.40 18.82 1.80
N ASN A 424 -28.24 18.34 1.34
CA ASN A 424 -27.36 19.13 0.48
C ASN A 424 -27.94 19.39 -0.91
N ILE A 425 -28.69 18.44 -1.49
CA ILE A 425 -29.41 18.60 -2.75
C ILE A 425 -30.50 19.68 -2.64
N MET A 426 -31.16 19.77 -1.49
CA MET A 426 -32.34 20.62 -1.27
C MET A 426 -32.01 22.01 -0.67
N LYS A 427 -30.84 22.16 -0.04
CA LYS A 427 -30.44 23.37 0.67
C LYS A 427 -30.45 24.56 -0.28
N ASP A 428 -31.31 25.54 0.03
CA ASP A 428 -31.51 26.78 -0.73
C ASP A 428 -31.89 26.59 -2.21
N ASN A 429 -32.49 25.43 -2.55
CA ASN A 429 -32.96 25.08 -3.90
C ASN A 429 -34.46 24.72 -3.89
N ILE A 430 -35.31 25.69 -4.23
CA ILE A 430 -36.76 25.54 -4.19
C ILE A 430 -37.23 24.58 -5.28
N GLU A 431 -36.59 24.64 -6.45
CA GLU A 431 -36.90 23.83 -7.61
C GLU A 431 -36.69 22.34 -7.31
N ASN A 432 -35.64 22.00 -6.55
CA ASN A 432 -35.44 20.63 -6.05
C ASN A 432 -36.45 20.23 -4.97
N GLN A 433 -36.81 21.16 -4.07
CA GLN A 433 -37.81 20.89 -3.03
C GLN A 433 -39.19 20.61 -3.62
N GLU A 434 -39.54 21.25 -4.73
CA GLU A 434 -40.82 21.07 -5.41
C GLU A 434 -40.95 19.63 -5.94
N VAL A 435 -39.86 19.02 -6.44
CA VAL A 435 -39.86 17.61 -6.86
C VAL A 435 -40.34 16.68 -5.74
N ILE A 436 -39.98 16.95 -4.48
CA ILE A 436 -40.47 16.16 -3.33
C ILE A 436 -41.93 16.48 -3.01
N ARG A 437 -42.35 17.75 -3.12
CA ARG A 437 -43.73 18.16 -2.84
C ARG A 437 -44.73 17.56 -3.82
N GLU A 438 -44.29 17.31 -5.05
CA GLU A 438 -45.09 16.66 -6.10
C GLU A 438 -45.16 15.13 -5.95
N LEU A 439 -44.41 14.52 -5.01
CA LEU A 439 -44.49 13.07 -4.78
C LEU A 439 -45.79 12.69 -4.07
N GLU A 440 -46.59 11.84 -4.72
CA GLU A 440 -47.82 11.30 -4.17
C GLU A 440 -47.67 9.81 -3.78
N PRO A 441 -48.14 9.37 -2.60
CA PRO A 441 -48.21 7.96 -2.25
C PRO A 441 -49.04 7.17 -3.27
N GLN A 442 -48.43 6.17 -3.92
CA GLN A 442 -49.10 5.35 -4.94
C GLN A 442 -49.58 4.00 -4.39
N GLU A 443 -48.70 3.28 -3.71
CA GLU A 443 -48.99 1.93 -3.20
C GLU A 443 -48.18 1.63 -1.93
N VAL A 444 -48.56 0.56 -1.24
CA VAL A 444 -47.82 -0.02 -0.13
C VAL A 444 -47.32 -1.41 -0.53
N LEU A 445 -46.07 -1.71 -0.20
CA LEU A 445 -45.46 -2.99 -0.51
C LEU A 445 -45.61 -3.96 0.66
N GLN A 446 -46.10 -5.16 0.37
CA GLN A 446 -46.03 -6.29 1.30
C GLN A 446 -44.61 -6.86 1.26
N THR A 447 -43.86 -6.76 2.36
CA THR A 447 -42.51 -7.33 2.46
C THR A 447 -42.51 -8.67 3.19
N ASP A 448 -41.42 -9.43 3.07
CA ASP A 448 -41.27 -10.71 3.76
C ASP A 448 -41.27 -10.58 5.28
N GLU A 449 -40.76 -9.46 5.80
CA GLU A 449 -40.80 -9.13 7.23
C GLU A 449 -42.24 -8.91 7.69
N LEU A 450 -43.03 -8.16 6.92
CA LEU A 450 -44.45 -7.93 7.20
C LEU A 450 -45.24 -9.25 7.14
N ASN A 451 -44.93 -10.12 6.16
CA ASN A 451 -45.47 -11.48 6.07
C ASN A 451 -45.16 -12.31 7.32
N ARG A 452 -43.90 -12.33 7.76
CA ARG A 452 -43.47 -13.07 8.98
C ARG A 452 -44.15 -12.54 10.24
N MET A 453 -44.45 -11.25 10.30
CA MET A 453 -45.17 -10.61 11.40
C MET A 453 -46.70 -10.80 11.31
N GLY A 454 -47.22 -11.42 10.24
CA GLY A 454 -48.65 -11.65 10.04
C GLY A 454 -49.44 -10.34 9.93
N ILE A 455 -48.85 -9.34 9.28
CA ILE A 455 -49.44 -8.01 9.09
C ILE A 455 -49.40 -7.59 7.62
N THR A 456 -50.43 -6.86 7.21
CA THR A 456 -50.61 -6.33 5.85
C THR A 456 -50.76 -4.81 5.89
N PRO A 457 -49.93 -4.05 5.17
CA PRO A 457 -50.09 -2.62 5.04
C PRO A 457 -51.19 -2.31 4.01
N GLU A 458 -51.89 -1.20 4.21
CA GLU A 458 -52.93 -0.68 3.34
C GLU A 458 -52.74 0.83 3.20
N LEU A 459 -52.76 1.33 1.96
CA LEU A 459 -52.76 2.77 1.69
C LEU A 459 -54.18 3.31 1.78
N LEU A 460 -54.40 4.28 2.67
CA LEU A 460 -55.67 4.96 2.83
C LEU A 460 -55.84 6.07 1.78
N LYS A 461 -57.10 6.46 1.53
CA LYS A 461 -57.45 7.53 0.57
C LYS A 461 -56.86 8.90 0.93
N ASP A 462 -56.44 9.11 2.18
CA ASP A 462 -55.77 10.33 2.65
C ASP A 462 -54.23 10.24 2.57
N GLY A 463 -53.69 9.21 1.90
CA GLY A 463 -52.25 8.98 1.72
C GLY A 463 -51.57 8.35 2.94
N LYS A 464 -52.29 8.07 4.03
CA LYS A 464 -51.71 7.45 5.23
C LYS A 464 -51.65 5.93 5.11
N ILE A 465 -50.66 5.33 5.78
CA ILE A 465 -50.49 3.88 5.84
C ILE A 465 -51.20 3.32 7.07
N ARG A 466 -52.05 2.31 6.88
CA ARG A 466 -52.67 1.51 7.94
C ARG A 466 -52.09 0.10 7.92
N ILE A 467 -51.81 -0.47 9.09
CA ILE A 467 -51.39 -1.87 9.21
C ILE A 467 -52.56 -2.69 9.78
N LYS A 468 -52.87 -3.83 9.15
CA LYS A 468 -53.87 -4.80 9.61
C LYS A 468 -53.22 -6.13 9.90
N LYS A 469 -53.82 -6.93 10.78
CA LYS A 469 -53.44 -8.34 10.93
C LYS A 469 -53.88 -9.09 9.67
N THR A 470 -53.02 -9.90 9.08
CA THR A 470 -53.33 -10.71 7.91
C THR A 470 -54.38 -11.74 8.32
N GLU A 471 -55.56 -11.70 7.68
CA GLU A 471 -56.59 -12.72 7.89
C GLU A 471 -56.09 -14.03 7.28
N LEU A 472 -56.08 -15.10 8.09
CA LEU A 472 -55.59 -16.44 7.74
C LEU A 472 -56.45 -17.11 6.66
#